data_AF-A0A2S7Z386-F1
#
_entry.id   AF-A0A2S7Z386-F1
#
_cell.length_a   1.000
_cell.length_b   1.000
_cell.length_c   1.000
_cell.angle_alpha   90.00
_cell.angle_beta   90.00
_cell.angle_gamma   90.00
#
_symmetry.space_group_name_H-M   'P 1'
#
loop_
_entity.id
_entity.type
_entity.pdbx_description
1 polymer ?
#
loop_
_entity_poly.entity_id
_entity_poly.type
_entity_poly.pdbx_seq_one_letter_code
_entity_poly.pdbx_strand_id
1 'polypeptide(L)'
;MMGGTNFYQFAMNALGWIDPLGLSKKGVKAIIKTISGIIAEGFSTKVKGKRGKIHPVVQEAYDKVPARRRSPFHCKCGEADALSRIAEDADARTISDLRKIVKNGTSEAYDLADGTLKAPCSSCAWVLKFLRMKGKK
;
A
#
# COMPACT_ATOMS: atom_id res chain seq x y z
N MET A 1 -42.70 0.04 -20.57
CA MET A 1 -42.27 0.21 -19.17
C MET A 1 -42.08 -1.15 -18.54
N MET A 2 -40.85 -1.66 -18.55
CA MET A 2 -40.36 -2.85 -17.83
C MET A 2 -38.84 -2.63 -17.85
N GLY A 3 -38.08 -2.59 -16.77
CA GLY A 3 -38.24 -3.12 -15.43
C GLY A 3 -36.81 -3.41 -15.03
N GLY A 4 -36.22 -2.51 -14.24
CA GLY A 4 -34.79 -2.51 -13.96
C GLY A 4 -34.31 -3.85 -13.43
N THR A 5 -33.38 -4.48 -14.16
CA THR A 5 -32.61 -5.60 -13.63
C THR A 5 -31.40 -5.00 -12.94
N ASN A 6 -31.46 -5.05 -11.62
CA ASN A 6 -30.48 -4.55 -10.68
C ASN A 6 -29.15 -5.30 -10.92
N PHE A 7 -28.15 -4.62 -11.48
CA PHE A 7 -26.77 -5.10 -11.57
C PHE A 7 -26.15 -5.16 -10.16
N TYR A 8 -26.53 -6.16 -9.37
CA TYR A 8 -25.77 -6.58 -8.19
C TYR A 8 -25.11 -7.92 -8.48
N GLN A 9 -24.25 -7.94 -9.49
CA GLN A 9 -23.19 -8.92 -9.50
C GLN A 9 -22.10 -8.39 -8.57
N PHE A 10 -22.16 -8.85 -7.32
CA PHE A 10 -21.05 -8.80 -6.38
C PHE A 10 -19.79 -9.25 -7.12
N ALA A 11 -18.94 -8.31 -7.51
CA ALA A 11 -17.59 -8.60 -7.95
C ALA A 11 -16.82 -9.04 -6.71
N MET A 12 -16.90 -10.34 -6.43
CA MET A 12 -16.03 -11.03 -5.49
C MET A 12 -14.59 -10.72 -5.89
N ASN A 13 -13.88 -10.00 -5.03
CA ASN A 13 -12.42 -9.87 -5.02
C ASN A 13 -11.86 -9.29 -6.32
N ALA A 14 -11.72 -7.97 -6.37
CA ALA A 14 -10.78 -7.32 -7.30
C ALA A 14 -9.33 -7.70 -6.93
N LEU A 15 -8.99 -8.98 -7.07
CA LEU A 15 -7.63 -9.51 -7.06
C LEU A 15 -7.00 -9.07 -8.38
N GLY A 16 -6.30 -7.94 -8.32
CA GLY A 16 -5.39 -7.52 -9.37
C GLY A 16 -6.08 -7.06 -10.65
N TRP A 17 -6.18 -5.74 -10.81
CA TRP A 17 -6.30 -5.16 -12.15
C TRP A 17 -5.05 -5.58 -12.95
N ILE A 18 -5.18 -6.64 -13.75
CA ILE A 18 -4.16 -7.10 -14.70
C ILE A 18 -4.39 -6.28 -15.96
N ASP A 19 -3.51 -5.32 -16.24
CA ASP A 19 -3.46 -4.55 -17.49
C ASP A 19 -2.95 -5.48 -18.62
N PRO A 20 -3.84 -6.05 -19.46
CA PRO A 20 -3.44 -7.04 -20.46
C PRO A 20 -2.74 -6.40 -21.66
N LEU A 21 -2.83 -5.08 -21.81
CA LEU A 21 -2.34 -4.31 -22.95
C LEU A 21 -0.91 -3.78 -22.77
N GLY A 22 -0.31 -3.92 -21.58
CA GLY A 22 1.08 -3.52 -21.34
C GLY A 22 1.36 -2.03 -21.48
N LEU A 23 0.32 -1.19 -21.54
CA LEU A 23 0.41 0.24 -21.84
C LEU A 23 0.91 1.08 -20.66
N SER A 24 0.97 0.50 -19.44
CA SER A 24 1.31 1.22 -18.21
C SER A 24 2.36 0.53 -17.31
N LYS A 25 3.13 -0.43 -17.82
CA LYS A 25 3.98 -1.36 -17.03
C LYS A 25 5.29 -0.75 -16.47
N LYS A 26 5.24 0.39 -15.78
CA LYS A 26 6.38 0.90 -14.99
C LYS A 26 5.93 1.30 -13.60
N GLY A 27 6.29 0.49 -12.60
CA GLY A 27 6.08 0.84 -11.19
C GLY A 27 5.90 -0.38 -10.29
N VAL A 28 5.64 -0.12 -9.02
CA VAL A 28 5.51 -1.15 -7.99
C VAL A 28 4.15 -0.98 -7.32
N LYS A 29 3.42 -2.07 -7.20
CA LYS A 29 2.17 -2.15 -6.44
C LYS A 29 2.45 -2.84 -5.11
N ALA A 30 2.15 -2.19 -4.00
CA ALA A 30 2.18 -2.81 -2.69
C ALA A 30 0.77 -3.18 -2.24
N ILE A 31 0.65 -4.32 -1.57
CA ILE A 31 -0.56 -4.82 -0.95
C ILE A 31 -0.25 -5.02 0.52
N ILE A 32 -1.02 -4.34 1.37
CA ILE A 32 -0.96 -4.50 2.82
C ILE A 32 -2.22 -5.20 3.28
N LYS A 33 -2.05 -6.31 4.01
CA LYS A 33 -3.13 -7.08 4.62
C LYS A 33 -2.99 -7.00 6.13
N THR A 34 -3.97 -6.43 6.79
CA THR A 34 -4.03 -6.34 8.25
C THR A 34 -4.67 -7.60 8.85
N ILE A 35 -4.50 -7.83 10.16
CA ILE A 35 -5.19 -8.95 10.85
C ILE A 35 -6.71 -8.76 10.88
N SER A 36 -7.19 -7.52 10.91
CA SER A 36 -8.62 -7.21 10.89
C SER A 36 -9.27 -7.46 9.52
N GLY A 37 -8.51 -7.94 8.53
CA GLY A 37 -9.02 -8.24 7.20
C GLY A 37 -9.02 -7.05 6.23
N ILE A 38 -8.53 -5.88 6.64
CA ILE A 38 -8.35 -4.74 5.73
C ILE A 38 -7.24 -5.08 4.74
N ILE A 39 -7.58 -4.99 3.45
CA ILE A 39 -6.65 -5.15 2.33
C ILE A 39 -6.57 -3.79 1.62
N ALA A 40 -5.38 -3.18 1.64
CA ALA A 40 -5.13 -1.93 0.95
C ALA A 40 -4.05 -2.10 -0.10
N GLU A 41 -4.28 -1.49 -1.26
CA GLU A 41 -3.34 -1.43 -2.35
C GLU A 41 -2.76 -0.02 -2.46
N GLY A 42 -1.48 0.07 -2.77
CA GLY A 42 -0.80 1.34 -2.97
C GLY A 42 0.23 1.27 -4.10
N PHE A 43 0.48 2.41 -4.73
CA PHE A 43 1.28 2.47 -5.95
C PHE A 43 2.50 3.36 -5.78
N SER A 44 3.64 2.93 -6.34
CA SER A 44 4.86 3.75 -6.33
C SER A 44 4.72 4.97 -7.24
N THR A 45 5.57 5.98 -7.03
CA THR A 45 5.43 7.26 -7.73
C THR A 45 5.57 7.22 -9.25
N LYS A 46 6.02 6.09 -9.80
CA LYS A 46 6.16 5.87 -11.25
C LYS A 46 4.86 5.46 -11.94
N VAL A 47 3.84 5.05 -11.17
CA VAL A 47 2.55 4.60 -11.69
C VAL A 47 1.63 5.81 -11.93
N LYS A 48 1.02 5.89 -13.12
CA LYS A 48 -0.05 6.88 -13.42
C LYS A 48 -1.29 6.55 -12.59
N GLY A 49 -1.88 7.56 -11.93
CA GLY A 49 -3.07 7.37 -11.07
C GLY A 49 -2.77 7.14 -9.59
N LYS A 50 -1.51 7.26 -9.15
CA LYS A 50 -1.15 7.23 -7.71
C LYS A 50 -1.90 8.29 -6.91
N ARG A 51 -2.05 8.04 -5.61
CA ARG A 51 -2.42 9.11 -4.67
C ARG A 51 -1.26 10.12 -4.61
N GLY A 52 -1.58 11.38 -4.89
CA GLY A 52 -0.57 12.45 -4.91
C GLY A 52 -0.05 12.84 -3.53
N LYS A 53 -0.84 12.59 -2.47
CA LYS A 53 -0.57 13.03 -1.11
C LYS A 53 -0.52 11.85 -0.14
N ILE A 54 0.59 11.72 0.57
CA ILE A 54 0.78 10.78 1.68
C ILE A 54 0.03 11.29 2.91
N HIS A 55 -0.59 10.37 3.65
CA HIS A 55 -1.30 10.70 4.89
C HIS A 55 -0.31 11.23 5.95
N PRO A 56 -0.63 12.31 6.70
CA PRO A 56 0.32 12.95 7.62
C PRO A 56 0.92 12.00 8.65
N VAL A 57 0.12 11.08 9.21
CA VAL A 57 0.61 10.06 10.16
C VAL A 57 1.63 9.11 9.52
N VAL A 58 1.44 8.77 8.24
CA VAL A 58 2.37 7.93 7.51
C VAL A 58 3.64 8.72 7.24
N GLN A 59 3.53 9.99 6.82
CA GLN A 59 4.68 10.88 6.66
C GLN A 59 5.49 10.97 7.96
N GLU A 60 4.83 11.17 9.11
CA GLU A 60 5.49 11.21 10.42
C GLU A 60 6.22 9.90 10.75
N ALA A 61 5.64 8.75 10.39
CA ALA A 61 6.31 7.45 10.56
C ALA A 61 7.56 7.31 9.69
N TYR A 62 7.53 7.84 8.45
CA TYR A 62 8.69 7.88 7.56
C TYR A 62 9.74 8.90 8.03
N ASP A 63 9.35 10.05 8.57
CA ASP A 63 10.30 11.07 9.05
C ASP A 63 11.19 10.55 10.19
N LYS A 64 10.69 9.61 11.00
CA LYS A 64 11.46 8.90 12.04
C LYS A 64 12.55 7.95 11.47
N VAL A 65 12.56 7.67 10.17
CA VAL A 65 13.63 6.88 9.53
C VAL A 65 14.92 7.69 9.54
N PRO A 66 16.02 7.18 10.12
CA PRO A 66 17.29 7.90 10.17
C PRO A 66 17.84 8.12 8.76
N ALA A 67 18.43 9.30 8.49
CA ALA A 67 18.90 9.71 7.16
C ALA A 67 19.79 8.65 6.49
N ARG A 68 20.70 8.01 7.24
CA ARG A 68 21.58 6.92 6.76
C ARG A 68 20.86 5.68 6.21
N ARG A 69 19.57 5.49 6.52
CA ARG A 69 18.73 4.37 6.05
C ARG A 69 17.69 4.81 5.02
N ARG A 70 17.59 6.11 4.72
CA ARG A 70 16.62 6.61 3.75
C ARG A 70 17.04 6.18 2.35
N SER A 71 16.15 5.45 1.69
CA SER A 71 16.27 5.12 0.27
C SER A 71 16.01 6.38 -0.58
N PRO A 72 16.55 6.47 -1.82
CA PRO A 72 16.14 7.49 -2.80
C PRO A 72 14.62 7.57 -3.03
N PHE A 73 13.90 6.46 -2.75
CA PHE A 73 12.44 6.37 -2.84
C PHE A 73 11.72 6.60 -1.51
N HIS A 74 12.37 7.26 -0.55
CA HIS A 74 11.77 7.58 0.74
C HIS A 74 10.39 8.25 0.58
N CYS A 75 9.36 7.65 1.20
CA CYS A 75 7.96 8.09 1.11
C CYS A 75 7.34 8.09 -0.31
N LYS A 76 7.96 7.39 -1.27
CA LYS A 76 7.53 7.33 -2.69
C LYS A 76 7.19 5.90 -3.15
N CYS A 77 7.17 4.96 -2.21
CA CYS A 77 6.92 3.54 -2.46
C CYS A 77 5.43 3.22 -2.37
N GLY A 78 5.01 2.12 -3.00
CA GLY A 78 3.62 1.67 -2.93
C GLY A 78 3.19 1.35 -1.50
N GLU A 79 4.11 0.92 -0.63
CA GLU A 79 3.86 0.64 0.78
C GLU A 79 3.44 1.91 1.54
N ALA A 80 4.05 3.06 1.24
CA ALA A 80 3.69 4.34 1.85
C ALA A 80 2.27 4.78 1.43
N ASP A 81 1.93 4.54 0.17
CA ASP A 81 0.61 4.83 -0.38
C ASP A 81 -0.47 3.90 0.21
N ALA A 82 -0.18 2.60 0.30
CA ALA A 82 -1.08 1.61 0.89
C ALA A 82 -1.33 1.90 2.38
N LEU A 83 -0.28 2.24 3.14
CA LEU A 83 -0.42 2.69 4.53
C LEU A 83 -1.25 3.97 4.65
N SER A 84 -1.11 4.89 3.69
CA SER A 84 -1.88 6.15 3.68
C SER A 84 -3.36 5.91 3.44
N ARG A 85 -3.70 4.89 2.65
CA ARG A 85 -5.07 4.46 2.41
C ARG A 85 -5.68 3.83 3.67
N ILE A 86 -4.95 2.91 4.31
CA ILE A 86 -5.37 2.33 5.60
C ILE A 86 -5.56 3.41 6.65
N ALA A 87 -4.65 4.38 6.72
CA ALA A 87 -4.73 5.47 7.69
C ALA A 87 -5.97 6.34 7.47
N GLU A 88 -6.34 6.63 6.22
CA GLU A 88 -7.55 7.39 5.90
C GLU A 88 -8.82 6.58 6.17
N ASP A 89 -8.88 5.35 5.66
CA ASP A 89 -10.06 4.48 5.81
C ASP A 89 -10.38 4.18 7.28
N ALA A 90 -9.37 4.15 8.13
CA ALA A 90 -9.50 3.91 9.57
C ALA A 90 -9.47 5.18 10.43
N ASP A 91 -9.51 6.38 9.83
CA ASP A 91 -9.34 7.70 10.49
C ASP A 91 -8.19 7.72 11.51
N ALA A 92 -7.04 7.14 11.15
CA ALA A 92 -5.90 7.04 12.03
C ALA A 92 -5.22 8.41 12.18
N ARG A 93 -5.32 9.01 13.38
CA ARG A 93 -4.76 10.34 13.67
C ARG A 93 -3.36 10.31 14.28
N THR A 94 -2.92 9.16 14.80
CA THR A 94 -1.60 9.00 15.40
C THR A 94 -0.88 7.76 14.89
N ILE A 95 0.45 7.74 15.01
CA ILE A 95 1.28 6.56 14.70
C ILE A 95 0.84 5.35 15.53
N SER A 96 0.39 5.57 16.77
CA SER A 96 -0.09 4.51 17.64
C SER A 96 -1.37 3.87 17.10
N ASP A 97 -2.29 4.66 16.55
CA ASP A 97 -3.53 4.15 15.96
C ASP A 97 -3.23 3.37 14.69
N LEU A 98 -2.42 3.94 13.80
CA LEU A 98 -1.95 3.25 12.60
C LEU A 98 -1.28 1.91 12.98
N ARG A 99 -0.39 1.92 13.99
CA ARG A 99 0.27 0.71 14.48
C ARG A 99 -0.73 -0.31 14.99
N LYS A 100 -1.77 0.06 15.75
CA LYS A 100 -2.78 -0.89 16.24
C LYS A 100 -3.48 -1.60 15.07
N ILE A 101 -3.77 -0.88 14.00
CA ILE A 101 -4.46 -1.39 12.81
C ILE A 101 -3.56 -2.34 12.01
N VAL A 102 -2.31 -1.94 11.75
CA VAL A 102 -1.42 -2.70 10.86
C VAL A 102 -0.55 -3.73 11.59
N LYS A 103 -0.50 -3.71 12.93
CA LYS A 103 0.33 -4.62 13.74
C LYS A 103 0.09 -6.06 13.31
N ASN A 104 1.19 -6.80 13.14
CA ASN A 104 1.23 -8.18 12.68
C ASN A 104 0.64 -8.43 11.27
N GLY A 105 0.19 -7.39 10.57
CA GLY A 105 -0.21 -7.47 9.16
C GLY A 105 0.98 -7.75 8.25
N THR A 106 0.71 -8.12 7.01
CA THR A 106 1.72 -8.42 5.99
C THR A 106 1.77 -7.33 4.92
N SER A 107 2.96 -7.08 4.38
CA SER A 107 3.17 -6.20 3.24
C SER A 107 3.87 -6.96 2.14
N GLU A 108 3.29 -6.96 0.94
CA GLU A 108 3.81 -7.60 -0.26
C GLU A 108 3.91 -6.53 -1.37
N ALA A 109 5.05 -6.41 -2.03
CA ALA A 109 5.24 -5.47 -3.12
C ALA A 109 5.57 -6.23 -4.41
N TYR A 110 4.93 -5.85 -5.51
CA TYR A 110 5.04 -6.51 -6.81
C TYR A 110 5.45 -5.49 -7.86
N ASP A 111 6.42 -5.85 -8.70
CA ASP A 111 6.71 -5.05 -9.89
C ASP A 111 5.62 -5.26 -10.94
N LEU A 112 5.07 -4.17 -11.48
CA LEU A 112 3.96 -4.22 -12.43
C LEU A 112 4.41 -4.69 -13.83
N ALA A 113 5.71 -4.70 -14.10
CA ALA A 113 6.24 -5.12 -15.39
C ALA A 113 6.18 -6.64 -15.58
N ASP A 114 6.60 -7.38 -14.56
CA ASP A 114 6.81 -8.84 -14.60
C ASP A 114 6.07 -9.60 -13.50
N GLY A 115 5.39 -8.89 -12.58
CA GLY A 115 4.67 -9.50 -11.46
C GLY A 115 5.58 -10.05 -10.36
N THR A 116 6.89 -9.76 -10.42
CA THR A 116 7.86 -10.30 -9.46
C THR A 116 7.70 -9.67 -8.08
N LEU A 117 7.85 -10.49 -7.04
CA LEU A 117 7.86 -10.01 -5.66
C LEU A 117 9.14 -9.20 -5.42
N LYS A 118 8.98 -7.96 -4.96
CA LYS A 118 10.07 -7.04 -4.67
C LYS A 118 10.21 -6.85 -3.18
N ALA A 119 11.44 -6.98 -2.70
CA ALA A 119 11.75 -6.66 -1.31
C ALA A 119 11.46 -5.17 -1.03
N PRO A 120 10.95 -4.83 0.18
CA PRO A 120 10.73 -3.45 0.56
C PRO A 120 12.05 -2.68 0.59
N CYS A 121 12.04 -1.41 0.16
CA CYS A 121 13.23 -0.57 0.23
C CYS A 121 13.66 -0.34 1.69
N SER A 122 14.89 0.11 1.92
CA SER A 122 15.44 0.33 3.28
C SER A 122 14.55 1.22 4.17
N SER A 123 13.90 2.24 3.60
CA SER A 123 12.93 3.09 4.31
C SER A 123 11.69 2.29 4.71
N CYS A 124 11.07 1.59 3.75
CA CYS A 124 9.85 0.82 3.97
C CYS A 124 10.09 -0.33 4.95
N ALA A 125 11.20 -1.07 4.80
CA ALA A 125 11.58 -2.14 5.71
C ALA A 125 11.71 -1.64 7.16
N TRP A 126 12.27 -0.44 7.36
CA TRP A 126 12.34 0.18 8.68
C TRP A 126 10.97 0.54 9.22
N VAL A 127 10.12 1.20 8.42
CA VAL A 127 8.76 1.62 8.83
C VAL A 127 7.89 0.41 9.14
N LEU A 128 7.88 -0.62 8.30
CA LEU A 128 7.14 -1.86 8.52
C LEU A 128 7.55 -2.52 9.85
N LYS A 129 8.87 -2.57 10.14
CA LYS A 129 9.38 -3.07 11.42
C LYS A 129 8.98 -2.16 12.59
N PHE A 130 9.05 -0.85 12.41
CA PHE A 130 8.63 0.13 13.41
C PHE A 130 7.12 0.06 13.73
N LEU A 131 6.30 -0.28 12.73
CA LEU A 131 4.86 -0.54 12.89
C LEU A 131 4.54 -1.97 13.35
N ARG A 132 5.57 -2.79 13.63
CA ARG A 132 5.44 -4.19 14.07
C ARG A 132 4.64 -5.07 13.10
N MET A 133 4.81 -4.83 11.80
CA MET A 133 4.26 -5.67 10.74
C MET A 133 5.12 -6.92 10.53
N LYS A 134 4.51 -8.01 10.08
CA LYS A 134 5.23 -9.19 9.61
C LYS A 134 5.69 -8.94 8.18
N GLY A 135 6.98 -8.68 7.99
CA GLY A 135 7.57 -8.80 6.66
C GLY A 135 7.55 -10.26 6.25
N LYS A 136 7.00 -10.60 5.07
CA LYS A 136 7.34 -11.88 4.46
C LYS A 136 8.82 -11.80 4.07
N LYS A 137 9.62 -12.70 4.65
CA LYS A 137 11.00 -12.93 4.22
C LYS A 137 11.00 -13.53 2.83
#